data_AF-A0A7S1YH31-F1
#
_entry.id   AF-A0A7S1YH31-F1
#
_cell.length_a   1.000
_cell.length_b   1.000
_cell.length_c   1.000
_cell.angle_alpha   90.00
_cell.angle_beta   90.00
_cell.angle_gamma   90.00
#
_symmetry.space_group_name_H-M   'P 1'
#
loop_
_entity.id
_entity.type
_entity.pdbx_description
1 polymer ?
#
loop_
_entity_poly.entity_id
_entity_poly.type
_entity_poly.pdbx_seq_one_letter_code
_entity_poly.pdbx_strand_id
1 'polypeptide(L)'
;HLVICGGGGAFLHPTHLSRQHMDWQGGAYNLAATFPTQEQSAALSWRNLYTFRDSNLAFDLIGAAVYVMLVISLVPTCRIPALDVAVGNALEACVGIRGCMYGLGSVVVESEWYLLQEAIFSPIAALLFMAIAIAFVPPTVPLQWRIVAGALHAGLHQATAVAAHALVAVVAAYMGRNPMPTPQEAIKLFPTLGIFLQSIDSMT
;
A
#
# COMPACT_ATOMS: atom_id res chain seq x y z
N HIS A 1 29.49 27.26 4.03
CA HIS A 1 28.44 26.63 3.23
C HIS A 1 27.69 25.65 4.10
N LEU A 2 26.36 25.80 4.23
CA LEU A 2 25.51 24.88 4.98
C LEU A 2 24.90 23.88 3.98
N VAL A 3 25.16 22.59 4.15
CA VAL A 3 24.57 21.52 3.35
C VAL A 3 23.42 20.90 4.15
N ILE A 4 22.20 21.09 3.67
CA ILE A 4 20.96 20.80 4.41
C ILE A 4 20.23 19.56 3.91
N CYS A 5 20.63 19.01 2.75
CA CYS A 5 20.01 17.82 2.17
C CYS A 5 21.06 16.98 1.44
N GLY A 6 21.13 15.67 1.77
CA GLY A 6 22.10 14.74 1.20
C GLY A 6 21.70 13.26 1.29
N GLY A 7 20.41 12.94 1.32
CA GLY A 7 19.93 11.57 1.59
C GLY A 7 18.71 11.12 0.76
N GLY A 8 18.46 11.73 -0.39
CA GLY A 8 17.20 11.61 -1.13
C GLY A 8 17.02 10.42 -2.07
N GLY A 9 17.95 9.47 -2.10
CA GLY A 9 18.03 8.50 -3.20
C GLY A 9 16.93 7.45 -3.26
N ALA A 10 16.22 7.18 -2.16
CA ALA A 10 15.40 5.97 -2.02
C ALA A 10 13.88 6.18 -1.99
N PHE A 11 13.39 7.41 -1.83
CA PHE A 11 11.95 7.62 -1.63
C PHE A 11 11.40 8.73 -2.53
N LEU A 12 10.18 8.50 -3.01
CA LEU A 12 9.40 9.34 -3.94
C LEU A 12 9.07 10.76 -3.42
N HIS A 13 9.70 11.23 -2.35
CA HIS A 13 9.45 12.56 -1.81
C HIS A 13 10.45 13.58 -2.38
N PRO A 14 10.01 14.81 -2.69
CA PRO A 14 10.91 15.88 -3.08
C PRO A 14 11.96 16.12 -1.99
N THR A 15 13.24 16.12 -2.36
CA THR A 15 14.35 16.42 -1.44
C THR A 15 14.79 17.88 -1.51
N HIS A 16 14.05 18.67 -2.28
CA HIS A 16 14.29 20.11 -2.43
C HIS A 16 13.56 20.87 -1.33
N LEU A 17 14.28 21.80 -0.72
CA LEU A 17 13.68 22.83 0.11
C LEU A 17 12.89 23.78 -0.78
N SER A 18 11.64 24.07 -0.39
CA SER A 18 10.81 25.08 -1.06
C SER A 18 11.25 26.51 -0.75
N ARG A 19 12.12 26.70 0.26
CA ARG A 19 12.58 28.02 0.72
C ARG A 19 13.94 28.35 0.12
N GLN A 20 14.04 29.53 -0.51
CA GLN A 20 15.30 30.08 -1.03
C GLN A 20 16.17 30.74 0.05
N HIS A 21 15.58 31.02 1.22
CA HIS A 21 16.21 31.67 2.36
C HIS A 21 15.90 30.94 3.66
N MET A 22 16.87 30.83 4.56
CA MET A 22 16.74 30.18 5.85
C MET A 22 17.59 30.89 6.91
N ASP A 23 16.96 31.25 8.02
CA ASP A 23 17.66 31.64 9.24
C ASP A 23 17.95 30.39 10.08
N TRP A 24 19.23 30.13 10.37
CA TRP A 24 19.65 28.99 11.18
C TRP A 24 20.80 29.35 12.11
N GLN A 25 20.64 29.07 13.41
CA GLN A 25 21.63 29.38 14.47
C GLN A 25 22.16 30.83 14.44
N GLY A 26 21.28 31.80 14.19
CA GLY A 26 21.65 33.22 14.12
C GLY A 26 22.37 33.64 12.83
N GLY A 27 22.52 32.73 11.86
CA GLY A 27 23.03 33.03 10.53
C GLY A 27 21.92 33.02 9.48
N ALA A 28 22.02 33.91 8.49
CA ALA A 28 21.12 34.00 7.35
C ALA A 28 21.73 33.28 6.13
N TYR A 29 21.04 32.27 5.60
CA TYR A 29 21.54 31.43 4.52
C TYR A 29 20.64 31.55 3.28
N ASN A 30 21.26 31.75 2.12
CA ASN A 30 20.60 31.71 0.82
C ASN A 30 20.95 30.42 0.09
N LEU A 31 19.97 29.89 -0.66
CA LEU A 31 20.17 28.73 -1.52
C LEU A 31 21.14 29.08 -2.65
N ALA A 32 22.35 28.55 -2.59
CA ALA A 32 23.38 28.80 -3.60
C ALA A 32 23.27 27.83 -4.80
N ALA A 33 22.94 26.56 -4.56
CA ALA A 33 22.84 25.53 -5.59
C ALA A 33 22.00 24.34 -5.10
N THR A 34 21.39 23.61 -6.04
CA THR A 34 20.76 22.31 -5.82
C THR A 34 21.36 21.29 -6.78
N PHE A 35 21.66 20.09 -6.28
CA PHE A 35 22.12 18.98 -7.12
C PHE A 35 21.42 17.68 -6.73
N PRO A 36 20.78 16.97 -7.68
CA PRO A 36 20.44 17.42 -9.04
C PRO A 36 19.50 18.65 -9.03
N THR A 37 19.28 19.30 -10.17
CA THR A 37 18.30 20.41 -10.26
C THR A 37 16.89 19.92 -9.89
N GLN A 38 15.98 20.83 -9.51
CA GLN A 38 14.62 20.45 -9.07
C GLN A 38 13.84 19.66 -10.14
N GLU A 39 13.98 20.07 -11.41
CA GLU A 39 13.37 19.38 -12.55
C GLU A 39 13.95 17.97 -12.76
N GLN A 40 15.29 17.85 -12.70
CA GLN A 40 15.96 16.55 -12.79
C GLN A 40 15.56 15.63 -11.63
N SER A 41 15.45 16.15 -10.42
CA SER A 41 15.00 15.39 -9.26
C SER A 41 13.57 14.91 -9.41
N ALA A 42 12.65 15.77 -9.88
CA ALA A 42 11.27 15.36 -10.15
C ALA A 42 11.19 14.27 -11.24
N ALA A 43 11.96 14.41 -12.32
CA ALA A 43 12.05 13.39 -13.36
C ALA A 43 12.62 12.06 -12.82
N LEU A 44 13.64 12.13 -11.94
CA LEU A 44 14.20 10.97 -11.26
C LEU A 44 13.20 10.33 -10.30
N SER A 45 12.40 11.11 -9.56
CA SER A 45 11.34 10.60 -8.69
C SER A 45 10.33 9.78 -9.49
N TRP A 46 9.88 10.29 -10.64
CA TRP A 46 8.98 9.53 -11.53
C TRP A 46 9.63 8.26 -12.06
N ARG A 47 10.91 8.32 -12.44
CA ARG A 47 11.63 7.15 -12.92
C ARG A 47 11.84 6.11 -11.81
N ASN A 48 12.01 6.56 -10.57
CA ASN A 48 12.19 5.68 -9.41
C ASN A 48 11.00 4.76 -9.19
N LEU A 49 9.77 5.13 -9.58
CA LEU A 49 8.61 4.25 -9.46
C LEU A 49 8.81 2.90 -10.20
N TYR A 50 9.56 2.93 -11.31
CA TYR A 50 9.87 1.75 -12.12
C TYR A 50 11.28 1.22 -11.82
N THR A 51 12.30 2.08 -11.89
CA THR A 51 13.71 1.67 -11.74
C THR A 51 14.05 1.17 -10.34
N PHE A 52 13.33 1.62 -9.30
CA PHE A 52 13.53 1.11 -7.94
C PHE A 52 13.16 -0.37 -7.85
N ARG A 53 12.06 -0.80 -8.49
CA ARG A 53 11.63 -2.21 -8.48
C ARG A 53 12.66 -3.09 -9.20
N ASP A 54 13.14 -2.64 -10.35
CA ASP A 54 14.17 -3.37 -11.11
C ASP A 54 15.49 -3.50 -10.34
N SER A 55 15.88 -2.45 -9.61
CA SER A 55 17.14 -2.43 -8.86
C SER A 55 17.02 -3.06 -7.47
N ASN A 56 15.81 -3.19 -6.93
CA ASN A 56 15.54 -3.66 -5.56
C ASN A 56 14.50 -4.77 -5.53
N LEU A 57 14.58 -5.71 -6.48
CA LEU A 57 13.68 -6.85 -6.56
C LEU A 57 13.60 -7.64 -5.24
N ALA A 58 14.71 -7.73 -4.49
CA ALA A 58 14.73 -8.37 -3.18
C ALA A 58 13.77 -7.70 -2.18
N PHE A 59 13.66 -6.38 -2.20
CA PHE A 59 12.72 -5.64 -1.36
C PHE A 59 11.26 -6.01 -1.70
N ASP A 60 10.93 -6.09 -3.00
CA ASP A 60 9.60 -6.50 -3.45
C ASP A 60 9.29 -7.95 -3.05
N LEU A 61 10.23 -8.87 -3.24
CA LEU A 61 10.05 -10.29 -2.89
C LEU A 61 9.88 -10.50 -1.38
N ILE A 62 10.70 -9.83 -0.56
CA ILE A 62 10.59 -9.89 0.90
C ILE A 62 9.27 -9.24 1.35
N GLY A 63 8.93 -8.07 0.81
CA GLY A 63 7.68 -7.38 1.10
C GLY A 63 6.46 -8.24 0.76
N ALA A 64 6.45 -8.88 -0.42
CA ALA A 64 5.41 -9.81 -0.82
C ALA A 64 5.31 -11.00 0.14
N ALA A 65 6.43 -11.61 0.53
CA ALA A 65 6.44 -12.70 1.50
C ALA A 65 5.87 -12.27 2.86
N VAL A 66 6.24 -11.08 3.35
CA VAL A 66 5.68 -10.51 4.59
C VAL A 66 4.17 -10.34 4.45
N TYR A 67 3.70 -9.69 3.38
CA TYR A 67 2.26 -9.47 3.14
C TYR A 67 1.48 -10.78 3.08
N VAL A 68 2.01 -11.81 2.43
CA VAL A 68 1.39 -13.13 2.41
C VAL A 68 1.32 -13.72 3.82
N MET A 69 2.38 -13.65 4.61
CA MET A 69 2.37 -14.17 5.99
C MET A 69 1.36 -13.43 6.88
N LEU A 70 1.19 -12.12 6.70
CA LEU A 70 0.22 -11.30 7.43
C LEU A 70 -1.24 -11.74 7.21
N VAL A 71 -1.54 -12.41 6.09
CA VAL A 71 -2.90 -12.88 5.75
C VAL A 71 -2.99 -14.37 5.43
N ILE A 72 -1.93 -15.17 5.63
CA ILE A 72 -1.90 -16.59 5.25
C ILE A 72 -3.04 -17.40 5.89
N SER A 73 -3.46 -17.02 7.10
CA SER A 73 -4.59 -17.64 7.79
C SER A 73 -5.95 -17.35 7.14
N LEU A 74 -6.05 -16.33 6.28
CA LEU A 74 -7.26 -15.99 5.53
C LEU A 74 -7.34 -16.66 4.16
N VAL A 75 -6.20 -17.05 3.57
CA VAL A 75 -6.13 -17.66 2.23
C VAL A 75 -7.06 -18.88 2.05
N PRO A 76 -7.28 -19.79 3.02
CA PRO A 76 -8.32 -20.81 2.91
C PRO A 76 -9.71 -20.25 3.23
N THR A 77 -10.13 -19.17 2.55
CA THR A 77 -11.40 -18.45 2.81
C THR A 77 -12.62 -19.36 2.80
N CYS A 78 -12.65 -20.36 1.91
CA CYS A 78 -13.74 -21.33 1.77
C CYS A 78 -13.97 -22.21 3.03
N ARG A 79 -13.16 -22.05 4.07
CA ARG A 79 -13.31 -22.74 5.36
C ARG A 79 -13.71 -21.79 6.50
N ILE A 80 -14.00 -20.52 6.20
CA ILE A 80 -14.33 -19.49 7.19
C ILE A 80 -15.76 -18.99 6.90
N PRO A 81 -16.80 -19.61 7.50
CA PRO A 81 -18.19 -19.28 7.21
C PRO A 81 -18.55 -17.81 7.43
N ALA A 82 -17.98 -17.18 8.48
CA ALA A 82 -18.19 -15.76 8.75
C ALA A 82 -17.70 -14.86 7.62
N LEU A 83 -16.57 -15.23 7.00
CA LEU A 83 -16.00 -14.47 5.89
C LEU A 83 -16.78 -14.66 4.60
N ASP A 84 -17.28 -15.88 4.33
CA ASP A 84 -18.16 -16.15 3.18
C ASP A 84 -19.46 -15.31 3.26
N VAL A 85 -20.05 -15.23 4.45
CA VAL A 85 -21.22 -14.38 4.71
C VAL A 85 -20.87 -12.90 4.53
N ALA A 86 -19.74 -12.43 5.07
CA ALA A 86 -19.30 -11.05 4.93
C ALA A 86 -19.08 -10.66 3.46
N VAL A 87 -18.45 -11.54 2.67
CA VAL A 87 -18.25 -11.34 1.22
C VAL A 87 -19.58 -11.32 0.47
N GLY A 88 -20.51 -12.21 0.83
CA GLY A 88 -21.86 -12.21 0.26
C GLY A 88 -22.59 -10.89 0.52
N ASN A 89 -22.62 -10.44 1.77
CA ASN A 89 -23.21 -9.17 2.18
C ASN A 89 -22.55 -7.97 1.49
N ALA A 90 -21.23 -8.01 1.31
CA ALA A 90 -20.49 -6.96 0.62
C ALA A 90 -20.90 -6.82 -0.85
N LEU A 91 -21.12 -7.93 -1.53
CA LEU A 91 -21.59 -7.93 -2.93
C LEU A 91 -23.02 -7.39 -3.04
N GLU A 92 -23.90 -7.77 -2.12
CA GLU A 92 -25.29 -7.27 -2.09
C GLU A 92 -25.34 -5.77 -1.77
N ALA A 93 -24.47 -5.31 -0.86
CA ALA A 93 -24.37 -3.90 -0.49
C ALA A 93 -23.69 -3.03 -1.57
N CYS A 94 -23.06 -3.63 -2.59
CA CYS A 94 -22.30 -2.93 -3.64
C CYS A 94 -23.22 -2.28 -4.69
N VAL A 95 -24.13 -1.42 -4.24
CA VAL A 95 -24.92 -0.51 -5.08
C VAL A 95 -24.22 0.85 -5.11
N GLY A 96 -23.47 1.08 -6.17
CA GLY A 96 -22.65 2.27 -6.34
C GLY A 96 -21.40 2.31 -5.44
N ILE A 97 -20.51 3.26 -5.69
CA ILE A 97 -19.17 3.27 -5.08
C ILE A 97 -19.19 3.31 -3.55
N ARG A 98 -20.11 4.05 -2.95
CA ARG A 98 -20.23 4.12 -1.48
C ARG A 98 -20.61 2.77 -0.89
N GLY A 99 -21.61 2.11 -1.45
CA GLY A 99 -22.05 0.78 -1.02
C GLY A 99 -20.91 -0.25 -1.12
N CYS A 100 -20.17 -0.23 -2.23
CA CYS A 100 -19.02 -1.12 -2.43
C CYS A 100 -17.89 -0.86 -1.42
N MET A 101 -17.60 0.42 -1.08
CA MET A 101 -16.62 0.74 -0.05
C MET A 101 -17.06 0.28 1.34
N TYR A 102 -18.34 0.46 1.70
CA TYR A 102 -18.87 -0.04 2.96
C TYR A 102 -18.82 -1.57 3.05
N GLY A 103 -19.23 -2.26 1.99
CA GLY A 103 -19.17 -3.73 1.91
C GLY A 103 -17.75 -4.26 2.00
N LEU A 104 -16.81 -3.67 1.25
CA LEU A 104 -15.39 -4.03 1.37
C LEU A 104 -14.87 -3.80 2.79
N GLY A 105 -15.23 -2.66 3.40
CA GLY A 105 -14.89 -2.33 4.78
C GLY A 105 -15.39 -3.37 5.78
N SER A 106 -16.62 -3.88 5.63
CA SER A 106 -17.13 -4.95 6.50
C SER A 106 -16.33 -6.24 6.35
N VAL A 107 -15.92 -6.62 5.13
CA VAL A 107 -15.06 -7.80 4.93
C VAL A 107 -13.70 -7.62 5.59
N VAL A 108 -13.11 -6.42 5.52
CA VAL A 108 -11.85 -6.10 6.21
C VAL A 108 -12.01 -6.28 7.72
N VAL A 109 -13.07 -5.72 8.32
CA VAL A 109 -13.31 -5.81 9.76
C VAL A 109 -13.51 -7.25 10.21
N GLU A 110 -14.32 -8.03 9.50
CA GLU A 110 -14.53 -9.45 9.82
C GLU A 110 -13.26 -10.28 9.66
N SER A 111 -12.44 -9.96 8.65
CA SER A 111 -11.14 -10.61 8.44
C SER A 111 -10.17 -10.30 9.59
N GLU A 112 -10.08 -9.05 10.03
CA GLU A 112 -9.26 -8.66 11.19
C GLU A 112 -9.76 -9.34 12.48
N TRP A 113 -11.07 -9.38 12.67
CA TRP A 113 -11.68 -10.04 13.83
C TRP A 113 -11.33 -11.53 13.87
N TYR A 114 -11.46 -12.22 12.75
CA TYR A 114 -11.05 -13.62 12.62
C TYR A 114 -9.56 -13.80 12.92
N LEU A 115 -8.70 -12.93 12.38
CA LEU A 115 -7.26 -13.00 12.62
C LEU A 115 -6.94 -12.86 14.12
N LEU A 116 -7.64 -11.99 14.84
CA LEU A 116 -7.39 -11.78 16.27
C LEU A 116 -7.89 -12.92 17.16
N GLN A 117 -8.97 -13.62 16.77
CA GLN A 117 -9.63 -14.59 17.64
C GLN A 117 -9.27 -16.05 17.33
N GLU A 118 -9.17 -16.39 16.05
CA GLU A 118 -9.18 -17.78 15.59
C GLU A 118 -7.87 -18.18 14.89
N ALA A 119 -7.11 -17.20 14.38
CA ALA A 119 -5.88 -17.47 13.65
C ALA A 119 -4.67 -17.59 14.59
N ILE A 120 -3.72 -18.46 14.21
CA ILE A 120 -2.45 -18.64 14.95
C ILE A 120 -1.27 -18.03 14.16
N PHE A 121 -1.16 -18.34 12.87
CA PHE A 121 0.04 -18.00 12.09
C PHE A 121 0.16 -16.51 11.74
N SER A 122 -0.91 -15.91 11.20
CA SER A 122 -0.89 -14.50 10.81
C SER A 122 -0.70 -13.53 12.00
N PRO A 123 -1.29 -13.75 13.18
CA PRO A 123 -0.99 -12.91 14.36
C PRO A 123 0.47 -13.01 14.82
N ILE A 124 1.08 -14.21 14.79
CA ILE A 124 2.51 -14.36 15.10
C ILE A 124 3.35 -13.57 14.10
N ALA A 125 3.04 -13.65 12.80
CA ALA A 125 3.72 -12.87 11.78
C ALA A 125 3.57 -11.36 12.01
N ALA A 126 2.37 -10.89 12.38
CA ALA A 126 2.12 -9.48 12.68
C ALA A 126 2.90 -8.98 13.91
N LEU A 127 2.99 -9.79 14.97
CA LEU A 127 3.79 -9.46 16.16
C LEU A 127 5.29 -9.42 15.86
N LEU A 128 5.79 -10.37 15.07
CA LEU A 128 7.19 -10.37 14.62
C LEU A 128 7.49 -9.15 13.74
N PHE A 129 6.61 -8.83 12.80
CA PHE A 129 6.77 -7.66 11.95
C PHE A 129 6.72 -6.35 12.77
N MET A 130 5.85 -6.26 13.78
CA MET A 130 5.82 -5.14 14.72
C MET A 130 7.12 -5.03 15.52
N ALA A 131 7.67 -6.14 16.03
CA ALA A 131 8.94 -6.14 16.74
C ALA A 131 10.09 -5.64 15.85
N ILE A 132 10.12 -6.07 14.59
CA ILE A 132 11.07 -5.59 13.58
C ILE A 132 10.87 -4.09 13.34
N ALA A 133 9.63 -3.63 13.11
CA ALA A 133 9.33 -2.22 12.88
C ALA A 133 9.81 -1.33 14.06
N ILE A 134 9.61 -1.76 15.30
CA ILE A 134 10.11 -1.06 16.51
C ILE A 134 11.64 -1.04 16.54
N ALA A 135 12.29 -2.15 16.17
CA ALA A 135 13.75 -2.26 16.13
C ALA A 135 14.38 -1.34 15.07
N PHE A 136 13.70 -1.11 13.95
CA PHE A 136 14.14 -0.20 12.88
C PHE A 136 14.02 1.28 13.24
N VAL A 137 13.23 1.65 14.26
CA VAL A 137 13.20 3.04 14.74
C VAL A 137 14.53 3.37 15.44
N PRO A 138 15.22 4.46 15.06
CA PRO A 138 16.53 4.82 15.60
C PRO A 138 16.55 4.85 17.14
N PRO A 139 17.64 4.38 17.77
CA PRO A 139 17.76 4.32 19.24
C PRO A 139 17.84 5.71 19.90
N THR A 140 18.05 6.77 19.12
CA THR A 140 17.97 8.17 19.58
C THR A 140 16.54 8.58 19.95
N VAL A 141 15.53 7.84 19.48
CA VAL A 141 14.13 8.06 19.83
C VAL A 141 13.80 7.31 21.14
N PRO A 142 13.12 7.93 22.12
CA PRO A 142 12.70 7.24 23.34
C PRO A 142 11.84 6.00 23.06
N LEU A 143 12.00 4.93 23.86
CA LEU A 143 11.36 3.62 23.63
C LEU A 143 9.84 3.70 23.41
N GLN A 144 9.13 4.51 24.21
CA GLN A 144 7.69 4.69 24.07
C GLN A 144 7.27 5.17 22.66
N TRP A 145 8.05 6.08 22.07
CA TRP A 145 7.79 6.59 20.72
C TRP A 145 8.21 5.60 19.64
N ARG A 146 9.22 4.77 19.92
CA ARG A 146 9.60 3.65 19.05
C ARG A 146 8.48 2.61 18.98
N ILE A 147 7.89 2.28 20.13
CA ILE A 147 6.74 1.38 20.23
C ILE A 147 5.56 1.95 19.45
N VAL A 148 5.19 3.22 19.69
CA VAL A 148 4.07 3.87 18.99
C VAL A 148 4.29 3.90 17.48
N ALA A 149 5.46 4.36 17.01
CA ALA A 149 5.75 4.44 15.58
C ALA A 149 5.79 3.06 14.92
N GLY A 150 6.45 2.08 15.55
CA GLY A 150 6.54 0.71 15.03
C GLY A 150 5.18 0.01 15.00
N ALA A 151 4.36 0.17 16.04
CA ALA A 151 3.01 -0.38 16.10
C ALA A 151 2.09 0.25 15.04
N LEU A 152 2.11 1.58 14.88
CA LEU A 152 1.34 2.27 13.85
C LEU A 152 1.76 1.82 12.44
N HIS A 153 3.07 1.75 12.17
CA HIS A 153 3.59 1.31 10.89
C HIS A 153 3.20 -0.14 10.57
N ALA A 154 3.42 -1.06 11.52
CA ALA A 154 3.07 -2.47 11.36
C ALA A 154 1.56 -2.66 11.20
N GLY A 155 0.75 -1.94 11.98
CA GLY A 155 -0.71 -1.97 11.90
C GLY A 155 -1.24 -1.47 10.56
N LEU A 156 -0.64 -0.42 9.98
CA LEU A 156 -1.00 0.06 8.64
C LEU A 156 -0.71 -0.99 7.56
N HIS A 157 0.44 -1.66 7.62
CA HIS A 157 0.75 -2.75 6.70
C HIS A 157 -0.16 -3.95 6.87
N GLN A 158 -0.50 -4.32 8.12
CA GLN A 158 -1.48 -5.38 8.43
C GLN A 158 -2.85 -5.07 7.81
N ALA A 159 -3.40 -3.88 8.11
CA ALA A 159 -4.69 -3.45 7.58
C ALA A 159 -4.67 -3.39 6.03
N THR A 160 -3.56 -2.97 5.43
CA THR A 160 -3.40 -2.94 3.97
C THR A 160 -3.37 -4.36 3.38
N ALA A 161 -2.67 -5.30 4.03
CA ALA A 161 -2.61 -6.69 3.59
C ALA A 161 -4.00 -7.34 3.66
N VAL A 162 -4.73 -7.13 4.76
CA VAL A 162 -6.11 -7.62 4.93
C VAL A 162 -7.06 -7.00 3.90
N ALA A 163 -6.96 -5.69 3.67
CA ALA A 163 -7.77 -5.01 2.65
C ALA A 163 -7.49 -5.53 1.23
N ALA A 164 -6.22 -5.78 0.90
CA ALA A 164 -5.85 -6.36 -0.39
C ALA A 164 -6.42 -7.78 -0.54
N HIS A 165 -6.32 -8.61 0.49
CA HIS A 165 -6.92 -9.94 0.51
C HIS A 165 -8.45 -9.88 0.36
N ALA A 166 -9.12 -9.01 1.13
CA ALA A 166 -10.56 -8.81 1.06
C ALA A 166 -11.02 -8.38 -0.33
N LEU A 167 -10.28 -7.47 -0.97
CA LEU A 167 -10.55 -7.04 -2.35
C LEU A 167 -10.46 -8.23 -3.32
N VAL A 168 -9.40 -9.03 -3.23
CA VAL A 168 -9.24 -10.23 -4.07
C VAL A 168 -10.39 -11.22 -3.83
N ALA A 169 -10.77 -11.46 -2.57
CA ALA A 169 -11.87 -12.36 -2.22
C ALA A 169 -13.21 -11.89 -2.78
N VAL A 170 -13.54 -10.60 -2.65
CA VAL A 170 -14.78 -10.01 -3.20
C VAL A 170 -14.78 -10.07 -4.72
N VAL A 171 -13.67 -9.73 -5.38
CA VAL A 171 -13.54 -9.79 -6.84
C VAL A 171 -13.66 -11.23 -7.34
N ALA A 172 -13.01 -12.18 -6.69
CA ALA A 172 -13.11 -13.60 -7.03
C ALA A 172 -14.55 -14.13 -6.86
N ALA A 173 -15.23 -13.77 -5.77
CA ALA A 173 -16.62 -14.13 -5.55
C ALA A 173 -17.56 -13.50 -6.58
N TYR A 174 -17.33 -12.24 -6.97
CA TYR A 174 -18.07 -11.58 -8.04
C TYR A 174 -17.91 -12.30 -9.38
N MET A 175 -16.67 -12.64 -9.76
CA MET A 175 -16.36 -13.39 -10.99
C MET A 175 -16.89 -14.83 -10.96
N GLY A 176 -17.01 -15.44 -9.77
CA GLY A 176 -17.62 -16.76 -9.61
C GLY A 176 -19.16 -16.75 -9.72
N ARG A 177 -19.80 -15.65 -9.33
CA ARG A 177 -21.27 -15.48 -9.39
C ARG A 177 -21.78 -14.96 -10.73
N ASN A 178 -20.95 -14.25 -11.49
CA ASN A 178 -21.33 -13.66 -12.77
C ASN A 178 -20.49 -14.26 -13.90
N PRO A 179 -21.08 -14.62 -15.05
CA PRO A 179 -20.28 -14.90 -16.24
C PRO A 179 -19.41 -13.69 -16.56
N MET A 180 -18.18 -13.94 -17.03
CA MET A 180 -17.28 -12.86 -17.48
C MET A 180 -18.06 -11.93 -18.43
N PRO A 181 -18.07 -10.61 -18.18
CA PRO A 181 -18.75 -9.67 -19.07
C PRO A 181 -18.17 -9.84 -20.46
N THR A 182 -19.03 -9.83 -21.47
CA THR A 182 -18.58 -9.82 -22.85
C THR A 182 -17.65 -8.62 -23.08
N PRO A 183 -16.73 -8.66 -24.06
CA PRO A 183 -15.84 -7.52 -24.34
C PRO A 183 -16.58 -6.18 -24.46
N GLN A 184 -17.81 -6.19 -25.02
CA GLN A 184 -18.66 -5.00 -25.12
C GLN A 184 -19.21 -4.51 -23.77
N GLU A 185 -19.45 -5.40 -22.81
CA GLU A 185 -19.90 -5.05 -21.46
C GLU A 185 -18.75 -4.57 -20.58
N ALA A 186 -17.56 -5.17 -20.72
CA ALA A 186 -16.35 -4.75 -20.01
C ALA A 186 -15.95 -3.30 -20.34
N ILE A 187 -16.05 -2.92 -21.63
CA ILE A 187 -15.80 -1.55 -22.11
C ILE A 187 -16.80 -0.55 -21.51
N LYS A 188 -18.04 -0.97 -21.23
CA LYS A 188 -19.06 -0.11 -20.59
C LYS A 188 -18.87 0.01 -19.08
N LEU A 189 -18.40 -1.05 -18.41
CA LEU A 189 -18.15 -1.05 -16.96
C LEU A 189 -16.89 -0.27 -16.58
N PHE A 190 -15.87 -0.30 -17.43
CA PHE A 190 -14.59 0.39 -17.23
C PHE A 190 -14.27 1.27 -18.44
N PRO A 191 -14.93 2.43 -18.61
CA PRO A 191 -14.72 3.31 -19.76
C PRO A 191 -13.25 3.73 -19.91
N THR A 192 -12.50 3.82 -18.81
CA THR A 192 -11.05 4.05 -18.81
C THR A 192 -10.23 2.88 -19.37
N LEU A 193 -10.66 1.63 -19.17
CA LEU A 193 -10.04 0.45 -19.77
C LEU A 193 -10.38 0.36 -21.26
N GLY A 194 -11.59 0.77 -21.65
CA GLY A 194 -11.99 0.91 -23.05
C GLY A 194 -11.13 1.91 -23.83
N ILE A 195 -10.82 3.06 -23.22
CA ILE A 195 -9.90 4.06 -23.79
C ILE A 195 -8.49 3.49 -23.92
N PHE A 196 -8.02 2.75 -22.91
CA PHE A 196 -6.69 2.12 -22.93
C PHE A 196 -6.56 1.05 -24.03
N LEU A 197 -7.55 0.17 -24.18
CA LEU A 197 -7.56 -0.86 -25.23
C LEU A 197 -7.67 -0.25 -26.64
N GLN A 198 -8.51 0.78 -26.82
CA GLN A 198 -8.56 1.54 -28.08
C GLN A 198 -7.25 2.25 -28.42
N SER A 199 -6.48 2.66 -27.40
CA SER A 199 -5.15 3.25 -27.62
C SER A 199 -4.10 2.22 -28.05
N ILE A 200 -4.27 0.95 -27.69
CA ILE A 200 -3.38 -0.14 -28.10
C ILE A 200 -3.69 -0.56 -29.55
N ASP A 201 -4.97 -0.69 -29.90
CA ASP A 201 -5.41 -1.03 -31.27
C ASP A 201 -5.08 0.06 -32.29
N SER A 202 -4.92 1.32 -31.85
CA SER A 202 -4.49 2.41 -32.74
C SER A 202 -2.96 2.53 -32.89
N MET A 203 -2.19 1.69 -32.19
CA MET A 203 -0.73 1.59 -32.28
C MET A 203 -0.24 0.37 -33.09
N THR A 204 -1.14 -0.51 -33.51
CA THR A 204 -0.87 -1.64 -34.43
C THR A 204 -1.41 -1.37 -35.82
#